data_AF-A0A926V7N6-F1
#
_entry.id   AF-A0A926V7N6-F1
#
_cell.length_a   1.000
_cell.length_b   1.000
_cell.length_c   1.000
_cell.angle_alpha   90.00
_cell.angle_beta   90.00
_cell.angle_gamma   90.00
#
_symmetry.space_group_name_H-M   'P 1'
#
loop_
_entity.id
_entity.type
_entity.pdbx_description
1 polymer ?
#
loop_
_entity_poly.entity_id
_entity_poly.type
_entity_poly.pdbx_seq_one_letter_code
_entity_poly.pdbx_strand_id
1 'polypeptide(L)'
;MSHGYIFASILFGVLSQIIVKWQMNMVGALPEGVPEKVIFMLRLLINPWIILSVFLTFLAGLSWMAAMTKFPISYAYPFMSLSFALILILGSIFFHETLTLSKGIGLGFIMAGIIIASRQ
;
A
#
# COMPACT_ATOMS: atom_id res chain seq x y z
N MET A 1 -19.60 12.94 1.92
CA MET A 1 -19.63 11.50 2.26
C MET A 1 -18.95 10.61 1.20
N SER A 2 -18.89 11.01 -0.07
CA SER A 2 -18.27 10.20 -1.14
C SER A 2 -16.74 10.01 -1.03
N HIS A 3 -15.98 11.02 -0.61
CA HIS A 3 -14.51 10.94 -0.48
C HIS A 3 -14.04 9.96 0.62
N GLY A 4 -14.93 9.59 1.55
CA GLY A 4 -14.63 8.61 2.59
C GLY A 4 -14.23 7.25 2.03
N TYR A 5 -14.77 6.86 0.87
CA TYR A 5 -14.41 5.59 0.21
C TYR A 5 -12.99 5.59 -0.33
N ILE A 6 -12.53 6.71 -0.90
CA ILE A 6 -11.14 6.87 -1.35
C ILE A 6 -10.20 6.79 -0.16
N PHE A 7 -10.49 7.55 0.89
CA PHE A 7 -9.66 7.55 2.10
C PHE A 7 -9.60 6.17 2.77
N ALA A 8 -10.74 5.48 2.90
CA ALA A 8 -10.79 4.13 3.44
C ALA A 8 -9.99 3.13 2.60
N SER A 9 -10.09 3.22 1.27
CA SER A 9 -9.31 2.38 0.35
C SER A 9 -7.80 2.57 0.55
N ILE A 10 -7.36 3.83 0.63
CA ILE A 10 -5.96 4.18 0.88
C ILE A 10 -5.53 3.66 2.26
N LEU A 11 -6.31 3.92 3.31
CA LEU A 11 -5.99 3.52 4.68
C LEU A 11 -5.81 2.01 4.79
N PHE A 12 -6.79 1.22 4.32
CA PHE A 12 -6.72 -0.24 4.38
C PHE A 12 -5.59 -0.79 3.50
N GLY A 13 -5.38 -0.21 2.32
CA GLY A 13 -4.29 -0.60 1.42
C GLY A 13 -2.92 -0.36 2.04
N VAL A 14 -2.70 0.83 2.62
CA VAL A 14 -1.44 1.19 3.28
C VAL A 14 -1.18 0.29 4.48
N LEU A 15 -2.17 0.08 5.37
CA LEU A 15 -2.03 -0.81 6.52
C LEU A 15 -1.70 -2.24 6.10
N SER A 16 -2.37 -2.76 5.07
CA SER A 16 -2.07 -4.07 4.49
C SER A 16 -0.60 -4.17 4.05
N GLN A 17 -0.11 -3.21 3.27
CA GLN A 17 1.27 -3.20 2.77
C GLN A 17 2.31 -3.12 3.91
N ILE A 18 2.04 -2.32 4.94
CA ILE A 18 2.92 -2.23 6.12
C ILE A 18 2.96 -3.55 6.89
N ILE A 19 1.83 -4.24 7.08
CA ILE A 19 1.80 -5.55 7.73
C ILE A 19 2.58 -6.59 6.94
N VAL A 20 2.42 -6.63 5.60
CA VAL A 20 3.18 -7.54 4.74
C VAL A 20 4.67 -7.27 4.89
N LYS A 21 5.10 -6.01 4.78
CA LYS A 21 6.52 -5.63 4.93
C LYS A 21 7.07 -6.01 6.31
N TRP A 22 6.30 -5.76 7.37
CA TRP A 22 6.66 -6.13 8.73
C TRP A 22 6.88 -7.64 8.88
N GLN A 23 5.94 -8.44 8.37
CA GLN A 23 6.06 -9.90 8.41
C GLN A 23 7.24 -10.40 7.56
N MET A 24 7.47 -9.85 6.38
CA MET A 24 8.59 -10.26 5.53
C MET A 24 9.94 -9.94 6.18
N ASN A 25 10.05 -8.83 6.90
CA ASN A 25 11.26 -8.50 7.67
C ASN A 25 11.52 -9.50 8.82
N MET A 26 10.48 -10.14 9.38
CA MET A 26 10.64 -11.14 10.45
C MET A 26 11.01 -12.53 9.92
N VAL A 27 10.51 -12.92 8.75
CA VAL A 27 10.68 -14.27 8.22
C VAL A 27 12.01 -14.45 7.46
N GLY A 28 12.61 -13.36 6.96
CA GLY A 28 13.94 -13.37 6.34
C GLY A 28 13.93 -13.74 4.86
N ALA A 29 15.07 -14.22 4.36
CA ALA A 29 15.27 -14.46 2.93
C ALA A 29 14.49 -15.69 2.42
N LEU A 30 14.08 -15.63 1.16
CA LEU A 30 13.43 -16.76 0.47
C LEU A 30 14.43 -17.90 0.25
N PRO A 31 14.01 -19.17 0.38
CA PRO A 31 14.82 -20.32 0.00
C PRO A 31 15.24 -20.27 -1.49
N GLU A 32 16.44 -20.76 -1.81
CA GLU A 32 16.97 -20.74 -3.18
C GLU A 32 16.27 -21.76 -4.10
N GLY A 33 15.82 -22.89 -3.57
CA GLY A 33 15.13 -23.92 -4.32
C GLY A 33 13.67 -23.56 -4.62
N VAL A 34 13.23 -23.86 -5.85
CA VAL A 34 11.87 -23.54 -6.33
C VAL A 34 10.78 -24.27 -5.51
N PRO A 35 10.89 -25.57 -5.22
CA PRO A 35 9.90 -26.26 -4.37
C PRO A 35 9.81 -25.68 -2.95
N GLU A 36 10.96 -25.40 -2.34
CA GLU A 36 11.08 -24.85 -0.99
C GLU A 36 10.48 -23.45 -0.92
N LYS A 37 10.69 -22.64 -1.96
CA LYS A 37 10.09 -21.31 -2.09
C LYS A 37 8.57 -21.36 -2.16
N VAL A 38 7.99 -22.29 -2.92
CA VAL A 38 6.53 -22.45 -3.02
C VAL A 38 5.95 -22.86 -1.65
N ILE A 39 6.55 -23.85 -0.99
CA ILE A 39 6.11 -24.31 0.33
C ILE A 39 6.20 -23.17 1.35
N PHE A 40 7.29 -22.40 1.32
CA PHE A 40 7.47 -21.23 2.17
C PHE A 40 6.38 -20.18 1.97
N MET A 41 6.06 -19.83 0.71
CA MET A 41 4.99 -18.87 0.41
C MET A 41 3.62 -19.38 0.85
N LEU A 42 3.31 -20.66 0.65
CA LEU A 42 2.07 -21.27 1.13
C LEU A 42 1.97 -21.24 2.65
N ARG A 43 3.09 -21.46 3.36
CA ARG A 43 3.13 -21.37 4.83
C ARG A 43 2.85 -19.96 5.34
N LEU A 44 3.34 -18.94 4.63
CA LEU A 44 3.08 -17.53 4.94
C LEU A 44 1.58 -17.18 4.87
N LEU A 45 0.81 -17.85 4.00
CA LEU A 45 -0.64 -17.60 3.90
C LEU A 45 -1.41 -18.01 5.16
N ILE A 46 -0.85 -18.88 6.00
CA ILE A 46 -1.46 -19.32 7.27
C ILE A 46 -1.10 -18.35 8.42
N ASN A 47 -0.16 -17.42 8.20
CA ASN A 47 0.21 -16.43 9.22
C ASN A 47 -0.98 -15.49 9.50
N PRO A 48 -1.44 -15.35 10.76
CA PRO A 48 -2.62 -14.55 11.09
C PRO A 48 -2.49 -13.08 10.67
N TRP A 49 -1.28 -12.53 10.68
CA TRP A 49 -1.01 -11.17 10.21
C TRP A 49 -1.09 -11.05 8.69
N ILE A 50 -0.61 -12.05 7.95
CA ILE A 50 -0.78 -12.08 6.49
C ILE A 50 -2.26 -12.23 6.14
N ILE A 51 -3.01 -13.08 6.85
CA ILE A 51 -4.46 -13.19 6.68
C ILE A 51 -5.15 -11.85 6.93
N LEU A 52 -4.77 -11.14 8.01
CA LEU A 52 -5.26 -9.79 8.28
C LEU A 52 -4.91 -8.82 7.14
N SER A 53 -3.70 -8.88 6.58
CA SER A 53 -3.31 -8.03 5.45
C SER A 53 -4.17 -8.33 4.20
N VAL A 54 -4.47 -9.60 3.93
CA VAL A 54 -5.36 -10.00 2.82
C VAL A 54 -6.77 -9.47 3.05
N PHE A 55 -7.28 -9.58 4.28
CA PHE A 55 -8.59 -9.03 4.64
C PHE A 55 -8.65 -7.51 4.46
N LEU A 56 -7.61 -6.79 4.89
CA LEU A 56 -7.49 -5.35 4.67
C LEU A 56 -7.41 -5.00 3.18
N THR A 57 -6.66 -5.75 2.39
CA THR A 57 -6.63 -5.58 0.91
C THR A 57 -8.01 -5.77 0.30
N PHE A 58 -8.77 -6.76 0.78
CA PHE A 58 -10.14 -6.98 0.34
C PHE A 58 -11.05 -5.78 0.69
N LEU A 59 -10.98 -5.25 1.92
CA LEU A 59 -11.71 -4.04 2.31
C LEU A 59 -11.29 -2.80 1.51
N ALA A 60 -10.00 -2.68 1.20
CA ALA A 60 -9.47 -1.62 0.35
C ALA A 60 -10.08 -1.69 -1.06
N GLY A 61 -10.20 -2.89 -1.61
CA GLY A 61 -10.85 -3.18 -2.89
C GLY A 61 -12.34 -2.86 -2.89
N LEU A 62 -13.08 -3.27 -1.85
CA LEU A 62 -14.50 -2.91 -1.69
C LEU A 62 -14.70 -1.39 -1.66
N SER A 63 -13.85 -0.70 -0.89
CA SER A 63 -13.88 0.77 -0.78
C SER A 63 -13.54 1.43 -2.12
N TRP A 64 -12.58 0.89 -2.86
CA TRP A 64 -12.22 1.37 -4.19
C TRP A 64 -13.37 1.21 -5.19
N MET A 65 -14.01 0.04 -5.23
CA MET A 65 -15.18 -0.20 -6.07
C MET A 65 -16.30 0.80 -5.76
N ALA A 66 -16.59 1.05 -4.47
CA ALA A 66 -17.56 2.06 -4.06
C ALA A 66 -17.16 3.47 -4.53
N ALA A 67 -15.89 3.85 -4.41
CA ALA A 67 -15.38 5.13 -4.90
C ALA A 67 -15.54 5.30 -6.41
N MET A 68 -15.28 4.24 -7.18
CA MET A 68 -15.42 4.25 -8.65
C MET A 68 -16.87 4.43 -9.12
N THR A 69 -17.87 4.14 -8.28
CA THR A 69 -19.27 4.47 -8.59
C THR A 69 -19.59 5.96 -8.48
N LYS A 70 -18.71 6.74 -7.83
CA LYS A 70 -18.95 8.16 -7.48
C LYS A 70 -18.01 9.13 -8.15
N PHE A 71 -16.81 8.69 -8.52
CA PHE A 71 -15.77 9.56 -9.05
C PHE A 71 -15.27 9.05 -10.40
N PRO A 72 -14.98 9.95 -11.36
CA PRO A 72 -14.24 9.57 -12.54
C PRO A 72 -12.84 9.10 -12.14
N ILE A 73 -12.30 8.12 -12.88
CA ILE A 73 -10.97 7.55 -12.62
C ILE A 73 -9.90 8.64 -12.57
N SER A 74 -9.99 9.64 -13.47
CA SER A 74 -9.05 10.77 -13.53
C SER A 74 -8.99 11.61 -12.25
N TYR A 75 -10.09 11.68 -11.49
CA TYR A 75 -10.12 12.39 -10.20
C TYR A 75 -9.62 11.51 -9.05
N ALA A 76 -9.94 10.22 -9.06
CA ALA A 76 -9.60 9.31 -7.96
C ALA A 76 -8.14 8.82 -7.99
N TYR A 77 -7.56 8.62 -9.19
CA TYR A 77 -6.19 8.13 -9.33
C TYR A 77 -5.10 9.01 -8.70
N PRO A 78 -5.17 10.35 -8.77
CA PRO A 78 -4.26 11.22 -8.03
C PRO A 78 -4.20 10.89 -6.53
N PHE A 79 -5.32 10.51 -5.91
CA PHE A 79 -5.32 10.12 -4.49
C PHE A 79 -4.65 8.76 -4.26
N MET A 80 -4.61 7.84 -5.23
CA MET A 80 -3.84 6.59 -5.09
C MET A 80 -2.34 6.83 -4.96
N SER A 81 -1.82 7.89 -5.57
CA SER A 81 -0.43 8.29 -5.41
C SER A 81 -0.09 8.70 -3.96
N LEU A 82 -1.09 9.11 -3.17
CA LEU A 82 -0.94 9.35 -1.73
C LEU A 82 -0.67 8.05 -0.96
N SER A 83 -1.22 6.92 -1.39
CA SER A 83 -0.91 5.61 -0.79
C SER A 83 0.60 5.32 -0.86
N PHE A 84 1.22 5.60 -2.01
CA PHE A 84 2.66 5.42 -2.19
C PHE A 84 3.47 6.32 -1.26
N ALA A 85 3.08 7.60 -1.15
CA ALA A 85 3.66 8.55 -0.21
C ALA A 85 3.62 8.03 1.23
N LEU A 86 2.44 7.58 1.66
CA LEU A 86 2.21 7.07 3.02
C LEU A 86 3.01 5.79 3.28
N ILE A 87 3.08 4.86 2.32
CA ILE A 87 3.87 3.63 2.47
C ILE A 87 5.36 3.96 2.64
N LEU A 88 5.90 4.90 1.87
CA LEU A 88 7.31 5.32 2.02
C LEU A 88 7.58 5.99 3.36
N ILE A 89 6.71 6.91 3.79
CA ILE A 89 6.86 7.62 5.06
C ILE A 89 6.74 6.63 6.23
N LEU A 90 5.68 5.82 6.25
CA LEU A 90 5.48 4.82 7.30
C LEU A 90 6.57 3.75 7.27
N GLY A 91 7.04 3.35 6.08
CA GLY A 91 8.14 2.41 5.94
C GLY A 91 9.45 2.94 6.54
N SER A 92 9.75 4.22 6.31
CA SER A 92 10.88 4.91 6.94
C SER A 92 10.75 4.98 8.47
N ILE A 93 9.56 5.32 8.97
CA ILE A 93 9.31 5.45 10.42
C ILE A 93 9.37 4.09 11.13
N PHE A 94 8.67 3.07 10.61
CA PHE A 94 8.51 1.78 11.28
C PHE A 94 9.65 0.80 11.02
N PHE A 95 10.31 0.89 9.86
CA PHE A 95 11.38 -0.04 9.48
C PHE A 95 12.76 0.63 9.42
N HIS A 96 12.85 1.91 9.77
CA HIS A 96 14.10 2.69 9.73
C HIS A 96 14.79 2.65 8.37
N GLU A 97 14.02 2.50 7.28
CA GLU A 97 14.56 2.49 5.94
C GLU A 97 15.07 3.89 5.57
N THR A 98 16.31 3.98 5.08
CA THR A 98 16.91 5.25 4.68
C THR A 98 16.13 5.84 3.49
N LEU A 99 15.42 6.95 3.75
CA LEU A 99 14.87 7.78 2.70
C LEU A 99 16.01 8.55 2.04
N THR A 100 16.45 8.06 0.89
CA THR A 100 17.44 8.78 0.09
C THR A 100 16.84 10.11 -0.39
N LEU A 101 17.71 11.11 -0.59
CA LEU A 101 17.30 12.42 -1.09
C LEU A 101 16.52 12.31 -2.41
N SER A 102 16.90 11.37 -3.28
CA SER A 102 16.19 11.05 -4.52
C SER A 102 14.74 10.60 -4.30
N LYS A 103 14.48 9.75 -3.28
CA LYS A 103 13.11 9.32 -2.92
C LYS A 103 12.30 10.50 -2.40
N GLY A 104 12.91 11.39 -1.60
CA GLY A 104 12.26 12.61 -1.11
C GLY A 104 11.89 13.59 -2.22
N ILE A 105 12.79 13.82 -3.17
CA ILE A 105 12.54 14.67 -4.35
C ILE A 105 11.43 14.06 -5.23
N GLY A 106 11.51 12.75 -5.50
CA GLY A 106 10.48 12.04 -6.25
C GLY A 106 9.09 12.12 -5.59
N LEU A 107 9.05 11.98 -4.26
CA LEU A 107 7.83 12.17 -3.48
C LEU A 107 7.28 13.59 -3.61
N GLY A 108 8.14 14.61 -3.59
CA GLY A 108 7.75 16.00 -3.85
C GLY A 108 7.11 16.19 -5.23
N PHE A 109 7.68 15.60 -6.29
CA PHE A 109 7.08 15.62 -7.62
C PHE A 109 5.73 14.90 -7.68
N ILE A 110 5.59 13.76 -7.02
CA ILE A 110 4.32 13.04 -6.93
C ILE A 110 3.26 13.94 -6.27
N MET A 111 3.58 14.53 -5.11
CA MET A 111 2.67 15.42 -4.39
C MET A 111 2.27 16.63 -5.24
N ALA A 112 3.21 17.26 -5.95
CA ALA A 112 2.93 18.35 -6.88
C ALA A 112 2.00 17.91 -8.01
N GLY A 113 2.24 16.73 -8.59
CA GLY A 113 1.39 16.13 -9.62
C GLY A 113 -0.04 15.88 -9.12
N ILE A 114 -0.20 15.43 -7.88
CA ILE A 114 -1.54 15.25 -7.25
C ILE A 114 -2.24 16.60 -7.13
N ILE A 115 -1.56 17.64 -6.64
CA ILE A 115 -2.15 18.98 -6.49
C ILE A 115 -2.63 19.52 -7.84
N ILE A 116 -1.82 19.36 -8.90
CA ILE A 116 -2.19 19.80 -10.24
C ILE A 116 -3.36 18.97 -10.79
N ALA A 117 -3.32 17.64 -10.67
CA ALA A 117 -4.35 16.76 -11.21
C ALA A 117 -5.68 16.80 -10.43
N SER A 118 -5.62 17.13 -9.14
CA SER A 118 -6.80 17.29 -8.28
C SER A 118 -7.48 18.65 -8.43
N ARG A 119 -6.81 19.64 -9.04
CA ARG A 119 -7.41 20.90 -9.46
C ARG A 119 -8.25 20.66 -10.72
N GLN A 120 -9.52 20.38 -10.49
CA GLN A 120 -10.59 20.65 -11.46
C GLN A 120 -11.13 22.05 -11.24
#